data_AF-A0A920U2F2-F1
#
_entry.id   AF-A0A920U2F2-F1
#
_cell.length_a   1.000
_cell.length_b   1.000
_cell.length_c   1.000
_cell.angle_alpha   90.00
_cell.angle_beta   90.00
_cell.angle_gamma   90.00
#
_symmetry.space_group_name_H-M   'P 1'
#
loop_
_entity.id
_entity.type
_entity.pdbx_description
1 polymer ?
#
loop_
_entity_poly.entity_id
_entity_poly.type
_entity_poly.pdbx_seq_one_letter_code
_entity_poly.pdbx_strand_id
1 'polypeptide(L)'
;MIIGGGIAGCSTAYHLAGLGLKDVVLLEKDELTSGSTWHAAGMVGQLRASANITRLLRYSVELYEDLESQTGMATGWRANGSLRLCCTPDRRIGD
;
A
#
# COMPACT_ATOMS: atom_id res chain seq x y z
N MET A 1 4.98 15.13 -13.50
CA MET A 1 5.86 14.03 -13.95
C MET A 1 6.30 13.22 -12.75
N ILE A 2 6.22 11.90 -12.84
CA ILE A 2 6.61 10.92 -11.82
C ILE A 2 7.72 10.06 -12.42
N ILE A 3 8.80 9.82 -11.66
CA ILE A 3 9.94 8.99 -12.09
C ILE A 3 9.94 7.73 -11.21
N GLY A 4 9.72 6.58 -11.84
CA GLY A 4 9.59 5.26 -11.22
C GLY A 4 8.17 4.71 -11.30
N GLY A 5 8.03 3.52 -11.88
CA GLY A 5 6.83 2.70 -12.04
C GLY A 5 6.71 1.56 -11.03
N GLY A 6 7.33 1.71 -9.85
CA GLY A 6 7.02 0.90 -8.68
C GLY A 6 5.68 1.29 -8.04
N ILE A 7 5.25 0.55 -7.01
CA ILE A 7 3.93 0.75 -6.38
C ILE A 7 3.67 2.19 -5.93
N ALA A 8 4.68 2.89 -5.40
CA ALA A 8 4.55 4.27 -4.95
C ALA A 8 4.30 5.25 -6.10
N GLY A 9 4.98 5.06 -7.25
CA GLY A 9 4.81 5.89 -8.43
C GLY A 9 3.44 5.67 -9.08
N CYS A 10 3.03 4.41 -9.23
CA CYS A 10 1.71 4.05 -9.74
C CYS A 10 0.58 4.57 -8.84
N SER A 11 0.71 4.41 -7.51
CA SER A 11 -0.27 4.96 -6.55
C SER A 11 -0.35 6.48 -6.64
N THR A 12 0.79 7.18 -6.75
CA THR A 12 0.81 8.63 -6.94
C THR A 12 0.07 9.04 -8.22
N ALA A 13 0.35 8.37 -9.33
CA ALA A 13 -0.30 8.65 -10.61
C ALA A 13 -1.83 8.42 -10.53
N TYR A 14 -2.25 7.29 -9.94
CA TYR A 14 -3.65 6.95 -9.72
C TYR A 14 -4.38 8.02 -8.92
N HIS A 15 -3.82 8.47 -7.79
CA HIS A 15 -4.46 9.50 -6.96
C HIS A 15 -4.49 10.87 -7.63
N LEU A 16 -3.41 11.29 -8.30
CA LEU A 16 -3.40 12.57 -9.03
C LEU A 16 -4.44 12.58 -10.15
N ALA A 17 -4.54 11.50 -10.92
CA ALA A 17 -5.55 11.36 -11.96
C ALA A 17 -6.98 11.36 -11.37
N GLY A 18 -7.18 10.67 -10.24
CA GLY A 18 -8.46 10.65 -9.51
C GLY A 18 -8.88 12.02 -8.96
N LEU A 19 -7.91 12.88 -8.62
CA LEU A 19 -8.14 14.27 -8.23
C LEU A 19 -8.44 15.21 -9.43
N GLY A 20 -8.50 14.66 -10.65
CA GLY A 20 -8.84 15.39 -11.86
C GLY A 20 -7.67 16.07 -12.55
N LEU A 21 -6.43 15.89 -12.06
CA LEU A 21 -5.25 16.41 -12.75
C LEU A 21 -5.12 15.74 -14.11
N LYS A 22 -4.90 16.57 -15.13
CA LYS A 22 -4.60 16.13 -16.49
C LYS A 22 -3.08 16.08 -16.69
N ASP A 23 -2.65 15.41 -17.76
CA ASP A 23 -1.24 15.35 -18.17
C ASP A 23 -0.30 14.73 -17.12
N VAL A 24 -0.80 13.75 -16.37
CA VAL A 24 0.02 12.96 -15.43
C VAL A 24 0.89 11.99 -16.22
N VAL A 25 2.18 12.31 -16.33
CA VAL A 25 3.19 11.45 -16.97
C VAL A 25 3.96 10.66 -15.92
N LEU A 26 4.00 9.33 -16.08
CA LEU A 26 4.86 8.40 -15.33
C LEU A 26 5.93 7.84 -16.27
N LEU A 27 7.19 7.92 -15.86
CA LEU A 27 8.34 7.37 -16.58
C LEU A 27 8.97 6.25 -15.74
N GLU A 28 9.06 5.05 -16.30
CA GLU A 28 9.77 3.91 -15.73
C GLU A 28 10.97 3.58 -16.63
N LYS A 29 12.09 3.18 -16.01
CA LYS A 29 13.31 2.79 -16.68
C LYS A 29 13.13 1.51 -17.50
N ASP A 30 12.35 0.57 -16.98
CA ASP A 30 12.12 -0.76 -17.58
C ASP A 30 10.62 -1.12 -17.57
N GLU A 31 10.25 -2.31 -17.08
CA GLU A 31 8.85 -2.71 -16.88
C GLU A 31 8.31 -2.18 -15.53
N LEU A 32 6.99 -1.95 -15.46
CA LEU A 32 6.31 -1.62 -14.21
C LEU A 32 6.63 -2.69 -13.15
N THR A 33 6.79 -2.25 -11.90
CA THR A 33 7.08 -3.10 -10.73
C THR A 33 8.45 -3.79 -10.70
N SER A 34 9.26 -3.71 -11.77
CA SER A 34 10.57 -4.39 -11.92
C SER A 34 11.62 -4.10 -10.83
N GLY A 35 11.43 -3.03 -10.04
CA GLY A 35 12.20 -2.74 -8.84
C GLY A 35 11.80 -3.59 -7.62
N SER A 36 11.69 -2.99 -6.43
CA SER A 36 11.40 -3.73 -5.21
C SER A 36 9.97 -4.28 -5.08
N THR A 37 9.07 -3.82 -5.96
CA THR A 37 7.64 -4.14 -5.86
C THR A 37 7.35 -5.59 -6.24
N TRP A 38 7.93 -6.11 -7.34
CA TRP A 38 7.62 -7.45 -7.81
C TRP A 38 7.99 -8.56 -6.80
N HIS A 39 9.08 -8.35 -6.05
CA HIS A 39 9.59 -9.34 -5.10
C HIS A 39 9.12 -9.08 -3.66
N ALA A 40 8.16 -8.18 -3.45
CA ALA A 40 7.60 -7.93 -2.13
C ALA A 40 6.78 -9.14 -1.66
N ALA A 41 6.87 -9.48 -0.38
CA ALA A 41 6.09 -10.57 0.20
C ALA A 41 4.56 -10.29 0.28
N GLY A 42 4.13 -9.07 -0.03
CA GLY A 42 2.70 -8.70 -0.07
C GLY A 42 2.04 -8.45 1.29
N MET A 43 2.80 -8.30 2.38
CA MET A 43 2.24 -8.10 3.72
C MET A 43 1.74 -6.66 3.93
N VAL A 44 0.44 -6.50 4.23
CA VAL A 44 -0.18 -5.18 4.49
C VAL A 44 -0.64 -5.08 5.95
N GLY A 45 0.26 -4.63 6.83
CA GLY A 45 -0.05 -4.45 8.26
C GLY A 45 -0.50 -3.02 8.58
N GLN A 46 -1.63 -2.87 9.29
CA GLN A 46 -2.27 -1.56 9.53
C GLN A 46 -1.71 -0.76 10.73
N LEU A 47 -1.16 -1.44 11.75
CA LEU A 47 -0.72 -0.79 12.98
C LEU A 47 0.74 -0.31 12.91
N ARG A 48 0.99 0.96 13.25
CA ARG A 48 2.33 1.53 13.46
C ARG A 48 2.37 2.37 14.73
N ALA A 49 3.57 2.74 15.16
CA ALA A 49 3.78 3.53 16.37
C ALA A 49 3.15 4.94 16.29
N SER A 50 3.00 5.49 15.09
CA SER A 50 2.37 6.79 14.87
C SER A 50 0.91 6.64 14.44
N ALA A 51 0.04 7.47 15.01
CA ALA A 51 -1.38 7.55 14.65
C ALA A 51 -1.57 7.96 13.18
N ASN A 52 -0.77 8.90 12.68
CA ASN A 52 -0.87 9.36 11.29
C ASN A 52 -0.50 8.25 10.31
N ILE A 53 0.56 7.50 10.60
CA ILE A 53 0.95 6.37 9.76
C ILE A 53 -0.08 5.24 9.84
N THR A 54 -0.67 5.01 11.01
CA THR A 54 -1.76 4.03 11.16
C THR A 54 -2.97 4.41 10.31
N ARG A 55 -3.36 5.69 10.27
CA ARG A 55 -4.44 6.19 9.40
C ARG A 55 -4.11 5.99 7.92
N LEU A 56 -2.89 6.30 7.50
CA LEU A 56 -2.43 6.09 6.12
C LEU A 56 -2.53 4.62 5.72
N LEU A 57 -2.08 3.70 6.57
CA LEU A 57 -2.10 2.27 6.26
C LEU A 57 -3.51 1.69 6.29
N ARG A 58 -4.41 2.23 7.12
CA ARG A 58 -5.83 1.88 7.08
C ARG A 58 -6.43 2.25 5.72
N TYR A 59 -6.18 3.47 5.26
CA TYR A 59 -6.62 3.90 3.92
C TYR A 59 -6.06 2.99 2.81
N SER A 60 -4.79 2.58 2.89
CA SER A 60 -4.23 1.64 1.90
C SER A 60 -4.99 0.31 1.84
N VAL A 61 -5.48 -0.20 2.97
CA VAL A 61 -6.30 -1.42 3.00
C VAL A 61 -7.67 -1.18 2.37
N GLU A 62 -8.35 -0.09 2.75
CA GLU A 62 -9.64 0.31 2.17
C GLU A 62 -9.52 0.42 0.64
N LEU A 63 -8.44 1.04 0.14
CA LEU A 63 -8.17 1.15 -1.28
C LEU A 63 -7.99 -0.22 -1.96
N TYR A 64 -7.25 -1.16 -1.36
CA TYR A 64 -7.09 -2.49 -1.94
C TYR A 64 -8.40 -3.29 -2.01
N GLU A 65 -9.31 -3.06 -1.07
CA GLU A 65 -10.65 -3.66 -1.07
C GLU A 65 -11.52 -3.10 -2.21
N ASP A 66 -11.43 -1.80 -2.48
CA ASP A 66 -12.26 -1.15 -3.48
C ASP A 66 -11.73 -1.32 -4.93
N LEU A 67 -10.41 -1.44 -5.11
CA LEU A 67 -9.76 -1.37 -6.42
C LEU A 67 -10.28 -2.38 -7.45
N GLU A 68 -10.59 -3.61 -7.02
CA GLU A 68 -11.12 -4.63 -7.94
C GLU A 68 -12.49 -4.23 -8.48
N SER A 69 -13.37 -3.68 -7.62
CA SER A 69 -14.68 -3.20 -8.03
C SER A 69 -14.61 -1.99 -8.97
N GLN A 70 -13.60 -1.13 -8.79
CA GLN A 70 -13.42 0.08 -9.60
C GLN A 70 -12.79 -0.20 -10.96
N THR A 71 -11.90 -1.18 -11.03
CA THR A 71 -11.06 -1.41 -12.22
C THR A 71 -11.40 -2.70 -12.97
N GLY A 72 -12.15 -3.61 -12.36
CA GLY A 72 -12.39 -4.96 -12.86
C GLY A 72 -11.16 -5.87 -12.81
N MET A 73 -10.04 -5.41 -12.22
CA MET A 73 -8.79 -6.17 -12.12
C MET A 73 -8.60 -6.68 -10.70
N ALA A 74 -8.43 -8.00 -10.55
CA ALA A 74 -8.22 -8.63 -9.26
C ALA A 74 -6.92 -8.14 -8.60
N THR A 75 -6.99 -7.72 -7.34
CA THR A 75 -5.83 -7.24 -6.56
C THR A 75 -5.12 -8.37 -5.81
N GLY A 76 -5.78 -9.52 -5.66
CA GLY A 76 -5.29 -10.62 -4.82
C GLY A 76 -5.37 -10.34 -3.31
N TRP A 77 -6.10 -9.29 -2.90
CA TRP A 77 -6.27 -8.91 -1.50
C TRP A 77 -6.88 -10.04 -0.66
N ARG A 78 -6.33 -10.27 0.54
CA ARG A 78 -6.83 -11.24 1.52
C ARG A 78 -6.78 -10.65 2.93
N ALA A 79 -7.94 -10.37 3.50
CA ALA A 79 -8.09 -9.80 4.84
C ALA A 79 -7.89 -10.85 5.96
N ASN A 80 -6.71 -11.48 6.02
CA ASN A 80 -6.41 -12.56 6.97
C ASN A 80 -6.01 -12.06 8.38
N GLY A 81 -5.96 -10.74 8.59
CA GLY A 81 -5.48 -10.14 9.83
C GLY A 81 -3.96 -10.26 10.03
N SER A 82 -3.47 -9.77 11.17
CA SER A 82 -2.05 -9.86 11.55
C SER A 82 -1.89 -9.96 13.07
N LEU A 83 -0.95 -10.77 13.53
CA LEU A 83 -0.66 -10.96 14.95
C LEU A 83 0.78 -10.54 15.26
N ARG A 84 0.98 -9.77 16.34
CA ARG A 84 2.30 -9.47 16.90
C ARG A 84 2.41 -10.14 18.26
N LEU A 85 3.48 -10.89 18.46
CA LEU A 85 3.72 -11.62 19.70
C LEU A 85 4.58 -10.78 20.66
N CYS A 86 4.19 -10.74 21.93
CA CYS A 86 4.95 -10.11 23.00
C CYS A 86 5.75 -11.18 23.75
N CYS A 87 6.97 -11.47 23.30
CA CYS A 87 7.79 -12.55 23.84
C CYS A 87 8.75 -12.12 24.97
N THR A 88 8.72 -10.85 25.38
CA THR A 88 9.60 -10.29 26.42
C THR A 88 8.79 -9.58 27.51
N PRO A 89 9.28 -9.53 28.77
CA PRO A 89 8.53 -8.94 29.89
C PRO A 89 8.14 -7.47 29.70
N ASP A 90 9.02 -6.66 29.09
CA ASP A 90 8.81 -5.24 28.79
C ASP A 90 7.64 -4.97 27.83
N ARG A 91 7.08 -6.02 27.20
CA ARG A 91 5.99 -5.93 26.21
C ARG A 91 4.69 -6.58 26.67
N ARG A 92 4.62 -7.06 27.93
CA ARG A 92 3.39 -7.60 28.52
C ARG A 92 2.44 -6.45 28.84
N ILE A 93 1.15 -6.66 28.58
CA ILE A 93 0.08 -5.73 28.94
C ILE A 93 -0.68 -6.38 30.11
N GLY A 94 -0.61 -5.78 31.31
CA GLY A 94 -1.39 -6.20 32.48
C GLY A 94 -0.63 -6.96 33.59
N ASP A 95 0.52 -6.45 34.01
CA ASP A 95 1.15 -6.80 35.31
C ASP A 95 0.88 -5.68 36.34
#